data_AF-A0A3R9NY52-F1
#
_entry.id   AF-A0A3R9NY52-F1
#
_cell.length_a   1.000
_cell.length_b   1.000
_cell.length_c   1.000
_cell.angle_alpha   90.00
_cell.angle_beta   90.00
_cell.angle_gamma   90.00
#
_symmetry.space_group_name_H-M   'P 1'
#
loop_
_entity.id
_entity.type
_entity.pdbx_description
1 polymer ?
#
loop_
_entity_poly.entity_id
_entity_poly.type
_entity_poly.pdbx_seq_one_letter_code
_entity_poly.pdbx_strand_id
1 'polypeptide(L)'
;MSRICKDGFKQECINEQREVYGIAYTQNILSGRWKYLILWFLKSTERRYSEIKAFLGDISQGSLTKQLRELETDGLIKRKV
;
A
#
# COMPACT_ATOMS: atom_id res chain seq x y z
N MET A 1 -3.78 22.06 9.17
CA MET A 1 -3.10 20.87 8.60
C MET A 1 -3.87 19.63 9.02
N SER A 2 -4.76 19.14 8.15
CA SER A 2 -5.57 17.96 8.46
C SER A 2 -4.66 16.75 8.63
N ARG A 3 -4.61 16.21 9.85
CA ARG A 3 -3.89 14.98 10.18
C ARG A 3 -4.68 13.82 9.60
N ILE A 4 -4.14 13.19 8.56
CA ILE A 4 -4.64 11.91 8.06
C ILE A 4 -4.50 10.90 9.20
N CYS A 5 -5.61 10.35 9.69
CA CYS A 5 -5.59 9.27 10.68
C CYS A 5 -5.23 7.95 10.00
N LYS A 6 -4.71 6.99 10.76
CA LYS A 6 -4.42 5.62 10.25
C LYS A 6 -5.64 4.94 9.65
N ASP A 7 -6.84 5.29 10.11
CA ASP A 7 -8.12 4.73 9.64
C ASP A 7 -8.78 5.54 8.51
N GLY A 8 -8.09 6.56 7.96
CA GLY A 8 -8.64 7.47 6.96
C GLY A 8 -9.30 8.73 7.54
N PHE A 9 -10.27 9.31 6.82
CA PHE A 9 -11.11 10.40 7.35
C PHE A 9 -12.19 9.84 8.28
N LYS A 10 -12.68 10.67 9.21
CA LYS A 10 -13.85 10.36 10.03
C LYS A 10 -15.04 10.01 9.13
N GLN A 11 -15.87 9.07 9.57
CA GLN A 11 -17.05 8.59 8.84
C GLN A 11 -18.02 9.73 8.48
N GLU A 12 -18.09 10.77 9.32
CA GLU A 12 -18.81 12.02 9.09
C GLU A 12 -18.35 12.77 7.83
N CYS A 13 -17.04 12.75 7.51
CA CYS A 13 -16.47 13.41 6.33
C CYS A 13 -16.77 12.66 5.02
N ILE A 14 -17.16 11.38 5.10
CA ILE A 14 -17.44 10.53 3.93
C ILE A 14 -18.73 10.99 3.23
N ASN A 15 -19.70 11.50 3.99
CA ASN A 15 -21.02 11.85 3.48
C ASN A 15 -21.07 13.18 2.73
N GLU A 16 -20.23 14.16 3.09
CA GLU A 16 -20.23 15.48 2.46
C GLU A 16 -19.32 15.58 1.22
N GLN A 17 -18.24 14.79 1.15
CA GLN A 17 -17.23 14.88 0.08
C GLN A 17 -16.71 13.50 -0.38
N ARG A 18 -17.63 12.65 -0.82
CA ARG A 18 -17.35 11.25 -1.18
C ARG A 18 -16.21 11.07 -2.19
N GLU A 19 -16.12 11.93 -3.20
CA GLU A 19 -15.08 11.85 -4.24
C GLU A 19 -13.68 12.14 -3.69
N VAL A 20 -13.56 13.21 -2.89
CA VAL A 20 -12.30 13.61 -2.26
C VAL A 20 -11.84 12.55 -1.26
N TYR A 21 -12.78 11.96 -0.52
CA TYR A 21 -12.49 10.84 0.37
C TYR A 21 -11.89 9.64 -0.38
N GLY A 22 -12.49 9.24 -1.51
CA GLY A 22 -11.99 8.13 -2.31
C GLY A 22 -10.54 8.36 -2.76
N ILE A 23 -10.25 9.54 -3.32
CA ILE A 23 -8.89 9.92 -3.75
C ILE A 23 -7.91 9.88 -2.58
N ALA A 24 -8.26 10.49 -1.46
CA ALA A 24 -7.37 10.61 -0.33
C ALA A 24 -7.18 9.27 0.42
N TYR A 25 -8.18 8.40 0.44
CA TYR A 25 -8.09 7.03 0.94
C TYR A 25 -7.15 6.19 0.08
N THR A 26 -7.33 6.20 -1.25
CA THR A 26 -6.44 5.52 -2.18
C THR A 26 -5.01 6.04 -2.05
N GLN A 27 -4.83 7.36 -1.95
CA GLN A 27 -3.52 7.97 -1.73
C GLN A 27 -2.89 7.51 -0.41
N ASN A 28 -3.67 7.35 0.65
CA ASN A 28 -3.17 6.87 1.95
C ASN A 28 -2.72 5.42 1.87
N ILE A 29 -3.54 4.53 1.28
CA ILE A 29 -3.20 3.11 1.09
C ILE A 29 -1.92 2.98 0.26
N LEU A 30 -1.88 3.65 -0.89
CA LEU A 30 -0.77 3.53 -1.85
C LEU A 30 0.41 4.46 -1.51
N SER A 31 0.35 5.17 -0.38
CA SER A 31 1.43 6.05 0.05
C SER A 31 2.71 5.25 0.33
N GLY A 32 3.85 5.90 0.08
CA GLY A 32 5.17 5.33 0.30
C GLY A 32 5.93 5.04 -1.01
N ARG A 33 7.26 4.94 -0.88
CA ARG A 33 8.16 4.85 -2.05
C ARG A 33 7.98 3.56 -2.86
N TRP A 34 7.62 2.45 -2.24
CA TRP A 34 7.77 1.12 -2.89
C TRP A 34 6.44 0.42 -3.24
N LYS A 35 5.29 0.83 -2.69
CA LYS A 35 4.00 0.15 -2.92
C LYS A 35 3.62 0.05 -4.40
N TYR A 36 3.73 1.16 -5.14
CA TYR A 36 3.45 1.17 -6.58
C TYR A 36 4.39 0.23 -7.37
N LEU A 37 5.68 0.22 -7.03
CA LEU A 37 6.68 -0.63 -7.69
C LEU A 37 6.44 -2.11 -7.38
N ILE A 38 6.10 -2.44 -6.13
CA ILE A 38 5.73 -3.79 -5.72
C ILE A 38 4.51 -4.28 -6.52
N LEU A 39 3.44 -3.48 -6.58
CA LEU A 39 2.22 -3.84 -7.31
C LEU A 39 2.47 -4.02 -8.81
N TRP A 40 3.25 -3.10 -9.42
CA TRP A 40 3.63 -3.22 -10.82
C TRP A 40 4.42 -4.50 -11.10
N PHE A 41 5.36 -4.86 -10.22
CA PHE A 41 6.18 -6.06 -10.37
C PHE A 41 5.38 -7.35 -10.20
N LEU A 42 4.37 -7.34 -9.31
CA LEU A 42 3.46 -8.46 -9.05
C LEU A 42 2.32 -8.60 -10.08
N LYS A 43 2.02 -7.55 -10.87
CA LYS A 43 0.94 -7.55 -11.87
C LYS A 43 1.04 -8.72 -12.87
N SER A 44 2.26 -9.11 -13.22
CA SER A 44 2.52 -10.09 -14.29
C SER A 44 2.51 -11.54 -13.82
N THR A 45 3.08 -11.81 -12.65
CA THR A 45 3.25 -13.15 -12.11
C THR A 45 3.46 -13.09 -10.60
N GLU A 46 3.19 -14.20 -9.92
CA GLU A 46 3.60 -14.42 -8.54
C GLU A 46 5.13 -14.32 -8.44
N ARG A 47 5.62 -13.68 -7.37
CA ARG A 47 7.05 -13.46 -7.12
C ARG A 47 7.40 -13.87 -5.70
N ARG A 48 8.58 -14.48 -5.53
CA ARG A 48 9.13 -14.72 -4.20
C ARG A 48 9.63 -13.42 -3.59
N TYR A 49 9.66 -13.39 -2.26
CA TYR A 49 10.15 -12.26 -1.48
C TYR A 49 11.56 -11.80 -1.91
N SER A 50 12.46 -12.75 -2.19
CA SER A 50 13.82 -12.46 -2.65
C SER A 50 13.86 -11.77 -4.02
N GLU A 51 12.96 -12.14 -4.94
CA GLU A 51 12.85 -11.51 -6.27
C GLU A 51 12.36 -10.07 -6.15
N ILE A 52 11.35 -9.83 -5.29
CA ILE A 52 10.83 -8.48 -5.03
C ILE A 52 11.94 -7.62 -4.42
N LYS A 53 12.69 -8.16 -3.46
CA LYS A 53 13.81 -7.44 -2.84
C LYS A 53 14.90 -7.12 -3.85
N ALA A 54 15.28 -8.08 -4.69
CA ALA A 54 16.30 -7.88 -5.72
C ALA A 54 15.89 -6.81 -6.74
N PHE A 55 14.61 -6.80 -7.13
CA PHE A 55 14.06 -5.79 -8.04
C PHE A 55 14.10 -4.37 -7.44
N LEU A 56 13.80 -4.22 -6.15
CA LEU A 56 13.77 -2.91 -5.49
C LEU A 56 15.16 -2.42 -5.04
N GLY A 57 16.14 -3.32 -4.91
CA GLY A 57 17.53 -2.99 -4.58
C GLY A 57 17.74 -2.47 -3.16
N ASP A 58 17.56 -1.15 -2.99
CA ASP A 58 17.95 -0.39 -1.79
C ASP A 58 16.97 -0.52 -0.61
N ILE A 59 15.93 -1.36 -0.73
CA ILE A 59 14.95 -1.54 0.33
C ILE A 59 15.48 -2.46 1.44
N SER A 60 15.38 -2.00 2.69
CA SER A 60 15.71 -2.83 3.84
C SER A 60 14.70 -3.97 4.01
N GLN A 61 15.13 -5.09 4.61
CA GLN A 61 14.26 -6.25 4.85
C GLN A 61 13.01 -5.87 5.66
N GLY A 62 13.21 -5.08 6.73
CA GLY A 62 12.11 -4.64 7.58
C GLY A 62 11.14 -3.72 6.84
N SER A 63 11.64 -2.83 5.98
CA SER A 63 10.79 -1.94 5.18
C SER A 63 9.98 -2.72 4.15
N LEU A 64 10.60 -3.67 3.42
CA LEU A 64 9.89 -4.52 2.47
C LEU A 64 8.82 -5.37 3.15
N THR A 65 9.16 -6.01 4.26
CA THR A 65 8.21 -6.82 5.05
C THR A 65 7.04 -5.97 5.53
N LYS A 66 7.30 -4.77 6.03
CA LYS A 66 6.25 -3.84 6.47
C LYS A 66 5.31 -3.47 5.32
N GLN A 67 5.86 -3.10 4.17
CA GLN A 67 5.02 -2.70 3.02
C GLN A 67 4.22 -3.87 2.44
N LEU A 68 4.77 -5.07 2.37
CA LEU A 68 4.04 -6.26 1.93
C LEU A 68 2.89 -6.59 2.90
N ARG A 69 3.11 -6.49 4.22
CA ARG A 69 2.04 -6.69 5.22
C ARG A 69 0.95 -5.63 5.15
N GLU A 70 1.31 -4.37 4.92
CA GLU A 70 0.32 -3.31 4.71
C GLU A 70 -0.52 -3.61 3.46
N LEU A 71 0.13 -3.89 2.32
CA LEU A 71 -0.57 -4.24 1.07
C LEU A 71 -1.45 -5.50 1.22
N GLU A 72 -1.03 -6.48 2.02
CA GLU A 72 -1.82 -7.68 2.33
C GLU A 72 -3.03 -7.34 3.20
N THR A 73 -2.84 -6.51 4.23
CA THR A 73 -3.89 -6.05 5.15
C THR A 73 -4.94 -5.21 4.41
N ASP A 74 -4.48 -4.36 3.48
CA ASP A 74 -5.32 -3.55 2.60
C ASP A 74 -5.99 -4.38 1.47
N GLY A 75 -5.72 -5.69 1.40
CA GLY A 75 -6.31 -6.61 0.43
C GLY A 75 -5.78 -6.48 -1.01
N LEU A 76 -4.68 -5.75 -1.22
CA LEU A 76 -4.09 -5.49 -2.54
C LEU A 76 -3.20 -6.62 -3.03
N ILE A 77 -2.64 -7.42 -2.13
CA ILE A 77 -1.84 -8.61 -2.47
C ILE A 77 -2.26 -9.79 -1.61
N LYS A 78 -1.92 -11.01 -2.06
CA LYS A 78 -2.09 -12.23 -1.29
C LYS A 78 -0.75 -12.91 -1.08
N ARG A 79 -0.47 -13.34 0.16
CA ARG A 79 0.69 -14.17 0.46
C ARG A 79 0.31 -15.64 0.38
N LYS A 80 1.06 -16.41 -0.41
CA LYS A 80 1.02 -17.87 -0.41
C LYS A 80 2.23 -18.37 0.38
N VAL A 81 1.98 -19.30 1.31
CA VAL A 81 3.02 -19.92 2.16
C VAL A 81 3.33 -21.31 1.63
#